data_AF-A0A7C4XUW0-F1
#
_entry.id   AF-A0A7C4XUW0-F1
#
_cell.length_a   1.000
_cell.length_b   1.000
_cell.length_c   1.000
_cell.angle_alpha   90.00
_cell.angle_beta   90.00
_cell.angle_gamma   90.00
#
_symmetry.space_group_name_H-M   'P 1'
#
loop_
_entity.id
_entity.type
_entity.pdbx_description
1 polymer ?
#
loop_
_entity_poly.entity_id
_entity_poly.type
_entity_poly.pdbx_seq_one_letter_code
_entity_poly.pdbx_strand_id
1 'polypeptide(L)'
;GAVPIAQKPNLRSMEFRPSSRFFFWWFVSCCFILGWIGSQTAKYPYVEIGQYASFFYFFYFWFIAPIVIYFENVFGPAHLPIGKLILQASNFLV
;
A
#
# COMPACT_ATOMS: atom_id res chain seq x y z
N GLY A 1 -38.30 -10.00 -11.34
CA GLY A 1 -38.31 -8.91 -10.34
C GLY A 1 -36.94 -8.80 -9.72
N ALA A 2 -36.39 -7.59 -9.69
CA ALA A 2 -35.31 -7.07 -8.83
C ALA A 2 -33.95 -7.82 -8.75
N VAL A 3 -33.02 -7.33 -9.59
CA VAL A 3 -31.65 -6.84 -9.27
C VAL A 3 -30.92 -7.47 -8.07
N PRO A 4 -29.76 -8.14 -8.27
CA PRO A 4 -28.83 -8.40 -7.18
C PRO A 4 -28.17 -7.08 -6.80
N ILE A 5 -28.68 -6.43 -5.76
CA ILE A 5 -28.09 -5.22 -5.20
C ILE A 5 -26.81 -5.64 -4.48
N ALA A 6 -25.69 -5.10 -4.97
CA ALA A 6 -24.47 -4.83 -4.21
C ALA A 6 -23.56 -6.02 -3.84
N GLN A 7 -22.97 -6.66 -4.85
CA GLN A 7 -21.55 -7.01 -4.72
C GLN A 7 -20.80 -6.36 -5.87
N LYS A 8 -20.21 -5.18 -5.61
CA LYS A 8 -19.18 -4.59 -6.47
C LYS A 8 -17.86 -5.28 -6.09
N PRO A 9 -17.32 -6.23 -6.86
CA PRO A 9 -15.92 -6.58 -6.71
C PRO A 9 -15.11 -5.40 -7.27
N ASN A 10 -14.85 -4.41 -6.41
CA ASN A 10 -13.76 -3.47 -6.64
C ASN A 10 -12.50 -4.30 -6.84
N LEU A 11 -11.80 -4.11 -7.96
CA LEU A 11 -10.65 -4.94 -8.32
C LEU A 11 -9.63 -4.92 -7.19
N ARG A 12 -9.54 -6.07 -6.54
CA ARG A 12 -8.73 -6.33 -5.37
C ARG A 12 -7.37 -6.91 -5.77
N SER A 13 -6.89 -6.64 -6.98
CA SER A 13 -5.57 -7.11 -7.40
C SER A 13 -4.54 -6.00 -7.25
N MET A 14 -3.62 -6.22 -6.31
CA MET A 14 -2.39 -5.45 -6.14
C MET A 14 -1.47 -5.56 -7.39
N GLU A 15 -1.82 -6.37 -8.39
CA GLU A 15 -1.07 -6.49 -9.65
C GLU A 15 -1.17 -5.25 -10.55
N PHE A 16 -2.28 -4.51 -10.50
CA PHE A 16 -2.46 -3.28 -11.30
C PHE A 16 -1.89 -2.02 -10.61
N ARG A 17 -1.13 -2.19 -9.53
CA ARG A 17 -0.77 -1.14 -8.58
C ARG A 17 0.75 -1.11 -8.27
N PRO A 18 1.60 -0.78 -9.25
CA PRO A 18 3.06 -0.92 -9.13
C PRO A 18 3.67 -0.01 -8.05
N SER A 19 3.09 1.17 -7.79
CA SER A 19 3.56 2.07 -6.74
C SER A 19 3.28 1.49 -5.34
N SER A 20 2.08 0.96 -5.11
CA SER A 20 1.72 0.32 -3.84
C SER A 20 2.63 -0.87 -3.50
N ARG A 21 3.02 -1.68 -4.51
CA ARG A 21 3.99 -2.77 -4.35
C ARG A 21 5.37 -2.27 -3.92
N PHE A 22 5.87 -1.19 -4.51
CA PHE A 22 7.16 -0.62 -4.14
C PHE A 22 7.19 -0.14 -2.69
N PHE A 23 6.18 0.64 -2.28
CA PHE A 23 6.08 1.14 -0.90
C PHE A 23 5.89 0.01 0.12
N PHE A 24 5.18 -1.05 -0.23
CA PHE A 24 5.07 -2.23 0.62
C PHE A 24 6.44 -2.88 0.89
N TRP A 25 7.27 -3.09 -0.13
CA TRP A 25 8.61 -3.66 0.04
C TRP A 25 9.55 -2.73 0.83
N TRP A 26 9.38 -1.41 0.67
CA TRP A 26 10.07 -0.43 1.50
C TRP A 26 9.71 -0.58 2.98
N PHE A 27 8.41 -0.69 3.27
CA PHE A 27 7.91 -0.91 4.63
C PHE A 27 8.43 -2.21 5.23
N VAL A 28 8.40 -3.31 4.47
CA VAL A 28 8.97 -4.60 4.92
C VAL A 28 10.45 -4.48 5.25
N SER A 29 11.22 -3.75 4.43
CA SER A 29 12.64 -3.48 4.72
C SER A 29 12.83 -2.69 6.02
N CYS A 30 11.99 -1.68 6.29
CA CYS A 30 11.99 -0.97 7.57
C CYS A 30 11.72 -1.90 8.76
N CYS A 31 10.76 -2.81 8.65
CA CYS A 31 10.48 -3.79 9.71
C CYS A 31 11.69 -4.69 10.00
N PHE A 32 12.41 -5.13 8.96
CA PHE A 32 13.65 -5.90 9.14
C PHE A 32 14.74 -5.09 9.87
N ILE A 33 14.89 -3.80 9.55
CA ILE A 33 15.85 -2.91 10.22
C ILE A 33 15.48 -2.70 11.69
N LEU A 34 14.20 -2.44 12.00
CA LEU A 34 13.74 -2.34 13.39
C LEU A 34 13.95 -3.66 14.15
N GLY A 35 13.63 -4.79 13.52
CA GLY A 35 13.84 -6.12 14.12
C GLY A 35 15.31 -6.39 14.41
N TRP A 36 16.21 -6.01 13.49
CA TRP A 36 17.65 -6.11 13.67
C TRP A 36 18.15 -5.26 14.85
N ILE A 37 17.70 -4.00 14.94
CA ILE A 37 18.04 -3.08 16.03
C ILE A 37 17.49 -3.59 17.37
N GLY A 38 16.29 -4.18 17.37
CA GLY A 38 15.67 -4.76 18.57
C GLY A 38 16.46 -5.91 19.19
N SER A 39 17.29 -6.60 18.40
CA SER A 39 18.21 -7.65 18.89
C SER A 39 19.55 -7.12 19.40
N GLN A 40 19.87 -5.84 19.18
CA GLN A 40 21.12 -5.23 19.63
C GLN A 40 20.98 -4.68 21.06
N THR A 41 22.09 -4.59 21.78
CA THR A 41 22.10 -3.92 23.09
C THR A 41 21.84 -2.43 22.90
N ALA A 42 21.00 -1.83 23.76
CA ALA A 42 20.66 -0.41 23.76
C ALA A 42 21.84 0.48 24.17
N LYS A 43 22.87 0.51 23.31
CA LYS A 43 24.03 1.39 23.39
C LYS A 43 23.97 2.36 22.23
N TYR A 44 24.60 3.52 22.41
CA TYR A 44 24.89 4.41 21.31
C TYR A 44 25.64 3.64 20.21
N PRO A 45 25.26 3.70 18.92
CA PRO A 45 24.27 4.59 18.28
C PRO A 45 22.88 3.95 18.00
N TYR A 46 22.62 2.72 18.45
CA TYR A 46 21.43 1.95 18.07
C TYR A 46 20.12 2.51 18.62
N VAL A 47 20.17 3.20 19.77
CA VAL A 47 18.99 3.83 20.39
C VAL A 47 18.43 4.95 19.51
N GLU A 48 19.30 5.83 18.99
CA GLU A 48 18.91 6.94 18.10
C GLU A 48 18.29 6.40 16.80
N ILE A 49 18.93 5.40 16.19
CA ILE A 49 18.43 4.78 14.96
C ILE A 49 17.06 4.13 15.22
N GLY A 50 16.88 3.47 16.35
CA GLY A 50 15.59 2.88 16.75
C GLY A 50 14.48 3.93 16.91
N GLN A 51 14.79 5.11 17.46
CA GLN A 51 13.83 6.21 17.58
C GLN A 51 13.39 6.73 16.20
N TYR A 52 14.34 7.04 15.32
CA TYR A 52 14.02 7.48 13.96
C TYR A 52 13.26 6.42 13.16
N ALA A 53 13.65 5.16 13.29
CA ALA A 53 13.00 4.05 12.60
C ALA A 53 11.55 3.85 13.08
N SER A 54 11.31 3.95 14.39
CA SER A 54 9.97 3.86 14.97
C SER A 54 9.09 5.04 14.55
N PHE A 55 9.65 6.25 14.55
CA PHE A 55 8.96 7.44 14.03
C PHE A 55 8.56 7.26 12.56
N PHE A 56 9.49 6.80 11.72
CA PHE A 56 9.23 6.53 10.30
C PHE A 56 8.15 5.45 10.11
N TYR A 57 8.15 4.40 10.95
CA TYR A 57 7.16 3.33 10.91
C TYR A 57 5.73 3.86 11.13
N PHE A 58 5.50 4.66 12.18
CA PHE A 58 4.19 5.26 12.42
C PHE A 58 3.82 6.31 11.36
N PHE A 59 4.79 7.11 10.91
CA PHE A 59 4.59 8.09 9.85
C PHE A 59 4.16 7.42 8.53
N TYR A 60 4.70 6.24 8.22
CA TYR A 60 4.33 5.48 7.04
C TYR A 60 2.84 5.12 7.04
N PHE A 61 2.30 4.63 8.16
CA PHE A 61 0.87 4.28 8.27
C PHE A 61 -0.03 5.50 8.19
N TRP A 62 0.36 6.61 8.82
CA TRP A 62 -0.50 7.78 8.90
C TRP A 62 -0.51 8.58 7.59
N PHE A 63 0.66 8.80 6.99
CA PHE A 63 0.80 9.71 5.84
C PHE A 63 1.10 8.97 4.54
N ILE A 64 2.08 8.07 4.52
CA ILE A 64 2.52 7.45 3.27
C ILE A 64 1.43 6.54 2.70
N ALA A 65 0.78 5.72 3.54
CA ALA A 65 -0.28 4.82 3.09
C ALA A 65 -1.44 5.55 2.36
N PRO A 66 -2.09 6.59 2.92
CA PRO A 66 -3.14 7.31 2.20
C PRO A 66 -2.61 8.10 0.99
N ILE A 67 -1.40 8.65 1.04
CA ILE A 67 -0.79 9.39 -0.08
C ILE A 67 -0.55 8.46 -1.27
N VAL A 68 -0.03 7.26 -1.04
CA VAL A 68 0.23 6.28 -2.10
C VAL A 68 -1.08 5.85 -2.77
N ILE A 69 -2.12 5.61 -1.98
CA ILE A 69 -3.46 5.27 -2.49
C ILE A 69 -4.03 6.44 -3.31
N TYR A 70 -3.91 7.67 -2.82
CA TYR A 70 -4.36 8.86 -3.53
C TYR A 70 -3.62 9.03 -4.86
N PHE A 71 -2.28 8.97 -4.83
CA PHE A 71 -1.44 9.09 -6.01
C PHE A 71 -1.79 8.02 -7.05
N GLU A 72 -2.01 6.79 -6.61
CA GLU A 72 -2.39 5.70 -7.49
C GLU A 72 -3.81 5.83 -8.05
N ASN A 73 -4.74 6.42 -7.31
CA ASN A 73 -6.07 6.71 -7.84
C ASN A 73 -6.04 7.86 -8.86
N VAL A 74 -5.13 8.82 -8.70
CA VAL A 74 -4.96 9.96 -9.61
C VAL A 74 -4.20 9.56 -10.89
N PHE A 75 -3.05 8.90 -10.74
CA PHE A 75 -2.18 8.53 -11.86
C PHE A 75 -2.49 7.16 -12.47
N GLY A 76 -3.16 6.28 -11.72
CA GLY A 76 -3.53 4.96 -12.21
C GLY A 76 -4.54 5.03 -13.36
N PRO A 77 -4.70 3.93 -14.11
CA PRO A 77 -5.57 3.89 -15.29
C PRO A 77 -7.06 4.08 -14.96
N ALA A 78 -7.43 4.26 -13.68
CA ALA A 78 -8.79 4.52 -13.24
C ALA A 78 -9.42 5.79 -13.83
N HIS A 79 -8.61 6.80 -14.15
CA HIS A 79 -9.08 8.00 -14.86
C HIS A 79 -9.25 7.79 -16.37
N LEU A 80 -8.60 6.77 -16.95
CA LEU A 80 -8.66 6.48 -18.38
C LEU A 80 -9.95 5.71 -18.74
N PRO A 81 -10.59 6.03 -19.88
CA PRO A 81 -11.82 5.34 -20.30
C PRO A 81 -11.63 3.83 -20.49
N ILE A 82 -10.43 3.40 -20.87
CA ILE A 82 -10.05 1.98 -21.04
C ILE A 82 -9.93 1.26 -19.69
N GLY A 83 -9.51 1.95 -18.62
CA GLY A 83 -9.47 1.38 -17.28
C GLY A 83 -10.86 0.94 -16.85
N LYS A 84 -11.87 1.82 -17.00
CA LYS A 84 -13.28 1.49 -16.72
C LYS A 84 -13.81 0.32 -17.56
N LEU A 85 -13.40 0.21 -18.84
CA LEU A 85 -13.79 -0.89 -19.72
C LEU A 85 -13.23 -2.24 -19.26
N ILE A 86 -11.97 -2.29 -18.82
CA ILE A 86 -11.36 -3.51 -18.27
C ILE A 86 -12.01 -3.89 -16.94
N LEU A 87 -12.34 -2.92 -16.09
CA LEU A 87 -13.08 -3.17 -14.85
C LEU A 87 -14.50 -3.70 -15.12
N GLN A 88 -15.16 -3.21 -16.18
CA GLN A 88 -16.48 -3.66 -16.60
C GLN A 88 -16.44 -5.04 -17.27
N ALA A 89 -15.42 -5.33 -18.08
CA ALA A 89 -15.22 -6.63 -18.71
C ALA A 89 -14.87 -7.73 -17.70
N SER A 90 -14.08 -7.41 -16.67
CA SER A 90 -13.79 -8.33 -15.56
C SER A 90 -15.02 -8.67 -14.72
N ASN A 91 -15.98 -7.73 -14.57
CA ASN A 91 -17.27 -8.00 -13.94
C ASN A 91 -18.22 -8.84 -14.82
N PHE A 92 -17.90 -9.02 -16.11
CA PHE A 92 -18.71 -9.79 -17.07
C PHE A 92 -18.25 -11.24 -17.23
N LEU A 93 -17.02 -11.56 -16.79
CA LEU A 93 -16.40 -12.88 -16.91
C LEU A 93 -16.46 -13.72 -15.62
N VAL A 94 -17.13 -13.20 -14.58
CA VAL A 94 -17.44 -13.89 -13.31
C VAL A 94 -18.95 -13.86 -13.11
#